data_AF-A0A2N2KGE4-F1
#
_entry.id   AF-A0A2N2KGE4-F1
#
_cell.length_a   1.000
_cell.length_b   1.000
_cell.length_c   1.000
_cell.angle_alpha   90.00
_cell.angle_beta   90.00
_cell.angle_gamma   90.00
#
_symmetry.space_group_name_H-M   'P 1'
#
loop_
_entity.id
_entity.type
_entity.pdbx_description
1 polymer ?
#
loop_
_entity_poly.entity_id
_entity_poly.type
_entity_poly.pdbx_seq_one_letter_code
_entity_poly.pdbx_strand_id
1 'polypeptide(L)'
;MKETSKKKEIIEKVIADLKSEKDGYCRITHKKGWLGFLGDGDLVITPYELQDVLKKVISNYPPRGKKLFCLRKKDTFTVTIEKTPYRPEEALERFITAANPENFYGQVPIGGGKESIDIGIQESGEKFIFVELKPWRSTNTPLYAIVESLKNLIEYRFILEKQIEDIPRFKEVDLIVLAPQSYYRDYGLIDSTGLPWEDKIDTVKKALNDLSLVFETSISLMILPIEKEDFLDKCRRICEEQNIDKQQSISISKSAALPELARNKWKLLVSSDKE
;
A
#
# COMPACT_ATOMS: atom_id res chain seq x y z
N MET A 1 22.16 28.00 10.37
CA MET A 1 21.78 27.07 9.28
C MET A 1 21.31 25.77 9.91
N LYS A 2 20.01 25.46 9.86
CA LYS A 2 19.50 24.15 10.29
C LYS A 2 19.74 23.18 9.13
N GLU A 3 20.67 22.23 9.30
CA GLU A 3 20.73 21.04 8.46
C GLU A 3 19.41 20.28 8.61
N THR A 4 18.47 20.57 7.73
CA THR A 4 17.36 19.69 7.43
C THR A 4 17.93 18.47 6.73
N SER A 5 18.49 17.55 7.52
CA SER A 5 18.73 16.18 7.11
C SER A 5 17.39 15.62 6.62
N LYS A 6 17.16 15.73 5.31
CA LYS A 6 16.14 14.97 4.61
C LYS A 6 16.50 13.51 4.87
N LYS A 7 15.85 12.89 5.85
CA LYS A 7 15.71 11.44 5.88
C LYS A 7 15.08 11.08 4.53
N LYS A 8 15.91 10.73 3.56
CA LYS A 8 15.46 10.01 2.37
C LYS A 8 14.71 8.79 2.88
N GLU A 9 13.50 8.60 2.39
CA GLU A 9 12.64 7.47 2.78
C GLU A 9 13.40 6.18 2.48
N ILE A 10 13.26 5.13 3.31
CA ILE A 10 14.05 3.90 3.17
C ILE A 10 13.89 3.30 1.77
N ILE A 11 12.69 3.40 1.22
CA ILE A 11 12.34 2.98 -0.13
C ILE A 11 13.18 3.67 -1.22
N GLU A 12 13.50 4.97 -1.08
CA GLU A 12 14.36 5.68 -2.03
C GLU A 12 15.78 5.13 -2.04
N LYS A 13 16.28 4.71 -0.88
CA LYS A 13 17.62 4.08 -0.75
C LYS A 13 17.63 2.69 -1.38
N VAL A 14 16.56 1.91 -1.16
CA VAL A 14 16.38 0.59 -1.79
C VAL A 14 16.40 0.73 -3.30
N ILE A 15 15.59 1.63 -3.85
CA ILE A 15 15.49 1.82 -5.30
C ILE A 15 16.82 2.31 -5.89
N ALA A 16 17.55 3.19 -5.19
CA ALA A 16 18.86 3.66 -5.63
C ALA A 16 19.95 2.57 -5.63
N ASP A 17 19.86 1.59 -4.73
CA ASP A 17 20.79 0.46 -4.66
C ASP A 17 20.42 -0.66 -5.67
N LEU A 18 19.24 -0.60 -6.30
CA LEU A 18 18.78 -1.56 -7.30
C LEU A 18 19.10 -1.11 -8.72
N LYS A 19 19.59 -2.05 -9.54
CA LYS A 19 19.68 -1.86 -10.99
C LYS A 19 18.31 -2.04 -11.65
N SER A 20 17.42 -1.08 -11.42
CA SER A 20 16.01 -1.17 -11.85
C SER A 20 15.70 -0.40 -13.13
N GLU A 21 16.71 0.11 -13.84
CA GLU A 21 16.53 0.87 -15.09
C GLU A 21 16.68 0.00 -16.33
N LYS A 22 15.77 0.19 -17.30
CA LYS A 22 15.86 -0.36 -18.65
C LYS A 22 15.26 0.62 -19.64
N ASP A 23 15.90 0.78 -20.80
CA ASP A 23 15.51 1.74 -21.85
C ASP A 23 15.36 3.19 -21.34
N GLY A 24 16.21 3.58 -20.37
CA GLY A 24 16.23 4.92 -19.77
C GLY A 24 15.11 5.21 -18.77
N TYR A 25 14.36 4.18 -18.33
CA TYR A 25 13.29 4.32 -17.33
C TYR A 25 13.45 3.30 -16.20
N CYS A 26 13.31 3.76 -14.95
CA CYS A 26 13.21 2.89 -13.79
C CYS A 26 11.88 2.10 -13.83
N ARG A 27 11.95 0.77 -13.82
CA ARG A 27 10.81 -0.15 -13.81
C ARG A 27 9.93 0.04 -12.56
N ILE A 28 10.53 0.39 -11.43
CA ILE A 28 9.83 0.54 -10.15
C ILE A 28 9.07 1.87 -10.08
N THR A 29 9.72 3.00 -10.37
CA THR A 29 9.14 4.33 -10.08
C THR A 29 8.47 4.99 -11.28
N HIS A 30 8.81 4.60 -12.52
CA HIS A 30 8.36 5.32 -13.71
C HIS A 30 7.29 4.54 -14.47
N LYS A 31 6.16 5.20 -14.78
CA LYS A 31 5.04 4.57 -15.53
C LYS A 31 5.48 3.93 -16.85
N LYS A 32 6.35 4.57 -17.63
CA LYS A 32 6.89 3.95 -18.87
C LYS A 32 7.75 2.72 -18.57
N GLY A 33 8.49 2.73 -17.47
CA GLY A 33 9.27 1.58 -17.03
C GLY A 33 8.34 0.40 -16.73
N TRP A 34 7.33 0.62 -15.89
CA TRP A 34 6.29 -0.37 -15.60
C TRP A 34 5.60 -0.92 -16.86
N LEU A 35 5.15 -0.04 -17.77
CA LEU A 35 4.50 -0.47 -19.01
C LEU A 35 5.44 -1.27 -19.92
N GLY A 36 6.74 -0.97 -19.92
CA GLY A 36 7.71 -1.78 -20.63
C GLY A 36 7.91 -3.15 -20.00
N PHE A 37 7.91 -3.26 -18.66
CA PHE A 37 7.92 -4.56 -17.96
C PHE A 37 6.69 -5.39 -18.34
N LEU A 38 5.50 -4.78 -18.39
CA LEU A 38 4.30 -5.46 -18.87
C LEU A 38 4.41 -5.92 -20.34
N GLY A 39 5.29 -5.29 -21.13
CA GLY A 39 5.54 -5.65 -22.53
C GLY A 39 6.52 -6.79 -22.72
N ASP A 40 7.62 -6.80 -21.94
CA ASP A 40 8.74 -7.74 -22.13
C ASP A 40 8.87 -8.81 -21.04
N GLY A 41 8.13 -8.68 -19.94
CA GLY A 41 8.17 -9.57 -18.78
C GLY A 41 9.45 -9.49 -17.95
N ASP A 42 10.29 -8.47 -18.18
CA ASP A 42 11.60 -8.33 -17.54
C ASP A 42 11.58 -7.24 -16.45
N LEU A 43 11.64 -7.69 -15.19
CA LEU A 43 11.72 -6.81 -14.02
C LEU A 43 13.09 -6.13 -13.89
N VAL A 44 14.12 -6.58 -14.62
CA VAL A 44 15.53 -6.13 -14.54
C VAL A 44 16.21 -6.49 -13.22
N ILE A 45 15.45 -6.63 -12.14
CA ILE A 45 15.89 -7.07 -10.82
C ILE A 45 15.38 -8.48 -10.55
N THR A 46 16.23 -9.30 -9.91
CA THR A 46 15.78 -10.61 -9.42
C THR A 46 15.14 -10.47 -8.02
N PRO A 47 14.21 -11.36 -7.63
CA PRO A 47 13.66 -11.37 -6.28
C PRO A 47 14.72 -11.48 -5.17
N TYR A 48 15.77 -12.28 -5.38
CA TYR A 48 16.88 -12.42 -4.43
C TYR A 48 17.69 -11.13 -4.28
N GLU A 49 18.03 -10.46 -5.40
CA GLU A 49 18.70 -9.16 -5.37
C GLU A 49 17.87 -8.13 -4.60
N LEU A 50 16.55 -8.10 -4.83
CA LEU A 50 15.64 -7.23 -4.09
C LEU A 50 15.66 -7.53 -2.59
N GLN A 51 15.58 -8.81 -2.21
CA GLN A 51 15.59 -9.23 -0.81
C GLN A 51 16.91 -8.83 -0.13
N ASP A 52 18.05 -9.04 -0.78
CA ASP A 52 19.37 -8.72 -0.25
C ASP A 52 19.54 -7.21 -0.06
N VAL A 53 19.13 -6.41 -1.04
CA VAL A 53 19.16 -4.94 -0.93
C VAL A 53 18.24 -4.46 0.20
N LEU A 54 17.02 -4.99 0.30
CA LEU A 54 16.10 -4.64 1.39
C LEU A 54 16.70 -4.96 2.77
N LYS A 55 17.19 -6.18 2.97
CA LYS A 55 17.85 -6.60 4.22
C LYS A 55 19.05 -5.70 4.56
N LYS A 56 19.91 -5.42 3.57
CA LYS A 56 21.08 -4.54 3.74
C LYS A 56 20.67 -3.12 4.14
N VAL A 57 19.73 -2.51 3.42
CA VAL A 57 19.30 -1.13 3.69
C VAL A 57 18.63 -1.05 5.06
N ILE A 58 17.71 -1.95 5.38
CA ILE A 58 17.01 -1.97 6.67
C ILE A 58 18.00 -2.20 7.83
N SER A 59 19.01 -3.08 7.66
CA SER A 59 20.06 -3.25 8.68
C SER A 59 20.87 -1.97 8.92
N ASN A 60 21.07 -1.14 7.89
CA ASN A 60 21.78 0.14 8.01
C ASN A 60 20.90 1.27 8.57
N TYR A 61 19.57 1.15 8.41
CA TYR A 61 18.58 2.13 8.86
C TYR A 61 17.45 1.41 9.62
N PRO A 62 17.75 0.81 10.78
CA PRO A 62 16.81 -0.09 11.44
C PRO A 62 15.56 0.66 11.95
N PRO A 63 14.39 0.00 11.99
CA PRO A 63 13.21 0.48 12.68
C PRO A 63 13.51 0.85 14.13
N ARG A 64 12.83 1.87 14.67
CA ARG A 64 13.07 2.33 16.05
C ARG A 64 11.89 2.99 16.73
N GLY A 65 11.83 2.89 18.06
CA GLY A 65 10.94 3.68 18.90
C GLY A 65 9.69 2.95 19.37
N LYS A 66 9.07 3.49 20.43
CA LYS A 66 8.11 2.78 21.28
C LYS A 66 6.71 2.53 20.70
N LYS A 67 6.50 2.91 19.44
CA LYS A 67 5.18 2.86 18.77
C LYS A 67 5.19 1.93 17.57
N LEU A 68 6.30 1.22 17.34
CA LEU A 68 6.42 0.22 16.31
C LEU A 68 5.29 -0.80 16.44
N PHE A 69 4.67 -1.09 15.31
CA PHE A 69 3.57 -2.02 15.14
C PHE A 69 2.35 -1.77 16.06
N CYS A 70 2.19 -0.55 16.58
CA CYS A 70 1.05 -0.24 17.42
C CYS A 70 -0.23 -0.18 16.58
N LEU A 71 -1.11 -1.16 16.77
CA LEU A 71 -2.38 -1.29 16.08
C LEU A 71 -3.35 -0.19 16.57
N ARG A 72 -3.74 0.70 15.66
CA ARG A 72 -4.62 1.84 15.97
C ARG A 72 -5.67 2.00 14.89
N LYS A 73 -6.83 2.49 15.32
CA LYS A 73 -7.88 2.96 14.43
C LYS A 73 -7.86 4.47 14.49
N LYS A 74 -7.37 5.09 13.42
CA LYS A 74 -7.56 6.52 13.21
C LYS A 74 -8.84 6.69 12.43
N ASP A 75 -9.62 7.67 12.82
CA ASP A 75 -10.93 8.00 12.23
C ASP A 75 -10.96 9.41 11.64
N THR A 76 -9.90 10.20 11.85
CA THR A 76 -9.80 11.58 11.36
C THR A 76 -8.98 11.70 10.08
N PHE A 77 -9.39 12.62 9.21
CA PHE A 77 -8.60 13.10 8.06
C PHE A 77 -8.86 14.58 7.80
N THR A 78 -7.99 15.25 7.04
CA THR A 78 -8.11 16.68 6.74
C THR A 78 -8.88 16.91 5.45
N VAL A 79 -9.82 17.86 5.47
CA VAL A 79 -10.55 18.34 4.29
C VAL A 79 -10.12 19.76 3.92
N THR A 80 -10.26 20.11 2.64
CA THR A 80 -10.00 21.46 2.10
C THR A 80 -11.23 22.36 2.25
N ILE A 81 -11.10 23.64 1.89
CA ILE A 81 -12.21 24.61 1.87
C ILE A 81 -13.29 24.18 0.87
N GLU A 82 -12.90 23.50 -0.20
CA GLU A 82 -13.79 22.94 -1.22
C GLU A 82 -14.49 21.64 -0.77
N LYS A 83 -14.36 21.27 0.52
CA LYS A 83 -14.96 20.06 1.11
C LYS A 83 -14.49 18.77 0.45
N THR A 84 -13.25 18.75 -0.02
CA THR A 84 -12.60 17.56 -0.57
C THR A 84 -11.49 17.08 0.37
N PRO A 85 -11.15 15.79 0.38
CA PRO A 85 -10.02 15.31 1.16
C PRO A 85 -8.70 15.97 0.71
N TYR A 86 -7.95 16.51 1.67
CA TYR A 86 -6.60 17.02 1.41
C TYR A 86 -5.66 15.90 0.92
N ARG A 87 -5.85 14.69 1.45
CA ARG A 87 -5.18 13.45 1.02
C ARG A 87 -6.24 12.38 0.75
N PRO A 88 -6.59 12.13 -0.52
CA PRO A 88 -7.60 11.14 -0.88
C PRO A 88 -7.31 9.72 -0.37
N GLU A 89 -6.05 9.30 -0.41
CA GLU A 89 -5.61 7.99 0.08
C GLU A 89 -5.82 7.84 1.59
N GLU A 90 -5.43 8.84 2.38
CA GLU A 90 -5.68 8.86 3.83
C GLU A 90 -7.18 8.80 4.14
N ALA A 91 -8.00 9.61 3.45
CA ALA A 91 -9.43 9.57 3.66
C ALA A 91 -10.02 8.19 3.29
N LEU A 92 -9.61 7.63 2.14
CA LEU A 92 -10.08 6.32 1.69
C LEU A 92 -9.74 5.23 2.71
N GLU A 93 -8.54 5.27 3.30
CA GLU A 93 -8.14 4.39 4.39
C GLU A 93 -9.05 4.53 5.63
N ARG A 94 -9.41 5.76 6.04
CA ARG A 94 -10.38 5.98 7.14
C ARG A 94 -11.75 5.38 6.83
N PHE A 95 -12.23 5.53 5.60
CA PHE A 95 -13.53 4.95 5.21
C PHE A 95 -13.48 3.42 5.16
N ILE A 96 -12.38 2.83 4.68
CA ILE A 96 -12.20 1.37 4.66
C ILE A 96 -12.17 0.81 6.08
N THR A 97 -11.38 1.41 6.97
CA THR A 97 -11.29 0.96 8.38
C THR A 97 -12.61 1.14 9.13
N ALA A 98 -13.37 2.20 8.84
CA ALA A 98 -14.72 2.41 9.38
C ALA A 98 -15.73 1.36 8.87
N ALA A 99 -15.64 0.94 7.60
CA ALA A 99 -16.48 -0.09 7.01
C ALA A 99 -16.14 -1.52 7.50
N ASN A 100 -14.96 -1.71 8.09
CA ASN A 100 -14.49 -3.01 8.59
C ASN A 100 -13.99 -2.87 10.05
N PRO A 101 -14.88 -2.52 11.00
CA PRO A 101 -14.48 -1.96 12.29
C PRO A 101 -13.91 -2.96 13.28
N GLU A 102 -13.85 -4.26 12.98
CA GLU A 102 -13.42 -5.29 13.93
C GLU A 102 -11.89 -5.42 13.93
N ASN A 103 -11.31 -5.82 12.81
CA ASN A 103 -9.93 -6.26 12.72
C ASN A 103 -9.04 -5.42 11.78
N PHE A 104 -9.52 -4.25 11.32
CA PHE A 104 -8.76 -3.35 10.45
C PHE A 104 -8.14 -2.21 11.27
N TYR A 105 -6.88 -1.92 10.98
CA TYR A 105 -6.08 -0.88 11.64
C TYR A 105 -5.46 0.03 10.60
N GLY A 106 -5.51 1.34 10.83
CA GLY A 106 -5.00 2.34 9.90
C GLY A 106 -3.64 2.88 10.32
N GLN A 107 -2.73 3.07 9.35
CA GLN A 107 -1.40 3.64 9.55
C GLN A 107 -0.61 2.96 10.68
N VAL A 108 -0.43 1.65 10.56
CA VAL A 108 0.33 0.84 11.53
C VAL A 108 1.82 1.23 11.43
N PRO A 109 2.42 1.84 12.45
CA PRO A 109 3.80 2.33 12.36
C PRO A 109 4.79 1.17 12.20
N ILE A 110 5.79 1.28 11.31
CA ILE A 110 6.70 0.16 11.04
C ILE A 110 8.19 0.56 10.97
N GLY A 111 8.53 1.75 10.46
CA GLY A 111 9.94 2.19 10.37
C GLY A 111 10.42 3.07 11.55
N GLY A 112 9.53 3.43 12.48
CA GLY A 112 9.89 4.28 13.61
C GLY A 112 9.93 5.79 13.34
N GLY A 113 9.43 6.19 12.17
CA GLY A 113 9.30 7.57 11.73
C GLY A 113 7.91 7.85 11.18
N LYS A 114 7.84 8.38 9.96
CA LYS A 114 6.56 8.58 9.24
C LYS A 114 6.11 7.32 8.47
N GLU A 115 6.96 6.31 8.38
CA GLU A 115 6.69 5.07 7.68
C GLU A 115 5.67 4.22 8.44
N SER A 116 4.61 3.86 7.74
CA SER A 116 3.51 3.04 8.24
C SER A 116 2.99 2.14 7.13
N ILE A 117 2.45 0.99 7.52
CA ILE A 117 1.57 0.20 6.66
C ILE A 117 0.21 0.93 6.62
N ASP A 118 -0.33 1.18 5.43
CA ASP A 118 -1.57 1.96 5.29
C ASP A 118 -2.73 1.31 6.03
N ILE A 119 -2.97 0.03 5.79
CA ILE A 119 -3.97 -0.76 6.52
C ILE A 119 -3.37 -2.11 6.95
N GLY A 120 -3.46 -2.41 8.23
CA GLY A 120 -3.20 -3.74 8.77
C GLY A 120 -4.51 -4.49 9.04
N ILE A 121 -4.61 -5.74 8.60
CA ILE A 121 -5.78 -6.60 8.87
C ILE A 121 -5.33 -7.77 9.72
N GLN A 122 -5.91 -7.92 10.90
CA GLN A 122 -5.71 -9.11 11.74
C GLN A 122 -6.74 -10.17 11.40
N GLU A 123 -6.42 -11.04 10.44
CA GLU A 123 -7.34 -12.07 9.95
C GLU A 123 -7.60 -13.15 11.02
N SER A 124 -6.58 -13.48 11.81
CA SER A 124 -6.68 -14.40 12.94
C SER A 124 -5.61 -14.10 13.99
N GLY A 125 -5.53 -14.92 15.05
CA GLY A 125 -4.42 -14.84 16.01
C GLY A 125 -3.05 -15.17 15.40
N GLU A 126 -3.02 -15.86 14.25
CA GLU A 126 -1.79 -16.31 13.59
C GLU A 126 -1.51 -15.60 12.27
N LYS A 127 -2.49 -14.89 11.71
CA LYS A 127 -2.39 -14.29 10.38
C LYS A 127 -2.67 -12.79 10.40
N PHE A 128 -1.78 -12.06 9.72
CA PHE A 128 -1.93 -10.62 9.49
C PHE A 128 -1.79 -10.31 8.00
N ILE A 129 -2.36 -9.20 7.55
CA ILE A 129 -2.25 -8.76 6.16
C ILE A 129 -1.80 -7.31 6.16
N PHE A 130 -0.75 -7.02 5.41
CA PHE A 130 -0.33 -5.65 5.10
C PHE A 130 -1.00 -5.22 3.80
N VAL A 131 -1.71 -4.10 3.87
CA VAL A 131 -2.33 -3.49 2.70
C VAL A 131 -1.61 -2.19 2.41
N GLU A 132 -1.10 -2.09 1.19
CA GLU A 132 -0.61 -0.87 0.58
C GLU A 132 -1.73 -0.28 -0.27
N LEU A 133 -2.23 0.90 0.11
CA LEU A 133 -3.37 1.52 -0.52
C LEU A 133 -2.89 2.49 -1.61
N LYS A 134 -3.62 2.56 -2.73
CA LYS A 134 -3.43 3.61 -3.73
C LYS A 134 -4.74 4.31 -4.05
N PRO A 135 -4.74 5.64 -4.20
CA PRO A 135 -5.90 6.39 -4.64
C PRO A 135 -6.11 6.24 -6.15
N TRP A 136 -7.21 6.78 -6.68
CA TRP A 136 -7.57 6.74 -8.09
C TRP A 136 -6.46 7.16 -9.07
N ARG A 137 -5.59 8.09 -8.66
CA ARG A 137 -4.41 8.53 -9.40
C ARG A 137 -3.23 8.62 -8.45
N SER A 138 -2.14 7.94 -8.79
CA SER A 138 -0.87 8.00 -8.06
C SER A 138 0.28 7.94 -9.06
N THR A 139 1.38 8.60 -8.73
CA THR A 139 2.65 8.50 -9.46
C THR A 139 3.38 7.19 -9.16
N ASN A 140 3.00 6.50 -8.09
CA ASN A 140 3.61 5.23 -7.69
C ASN A 140 3.02 4.10 -8.53
N THR A 141 3.89 3.36 -9.21
CA THR A 141 3.49 2.21 -10.02
C THR A 141 3.04 1.03 -9.12
N PRO A 142 2.36 0.02 -9.68
CA PRO A 142 2.04 -1.19 -8.94
C PRO A 142 3.31 -1.90 -8.42
N LEU A 143 4.41 -1.89 -9.18
CA LEU A 143 5.69 -2.45 -8.72
C LEU A 143 6.26 -1.68 -7.53
N TYR A 144 6.15 -0.35 -7.52
CA TYR A 144 6.55 0.45 -6.36
C TYR A 144 5.76 0.03 -5.10
N ALA A 145 4.43 -0.10 -5.21
CA ALA A 145 3.58 -0.52 -4.10
C ALA A 145 3.93 -1.93 -3.59
N ILE A 146 4.24 -2.87 -4.50
CA ILE A 146 4.73 -4.21 -4.14
C ILE A 146 6.06 -4.11 -3.37
N VAL A 147 7.03 -3.35 -3.88
CA VAL A 147 8.35 -3.19 -3.23
C VAL A 147 8.22 -2.53 -1.87
N GLU A 148 7.35 -1.53 -1.72
CA GLU A 148 7.05 -0.88 -0.44
C GLU A 148 6.42 -1.86 0.57
N SER A 149 5.49 -2.71 0.11
CA SER A 149 4.90 -3.77 0.93
C SER A 149 5.94 -4.79 1.41
N LEU A 150 6.83 -5.23 0.51
CA LEU A 150 7.92 -6.15 0.83
C LEU A 150 8.93 -5.51 1.80
N LYS A 151 9.22 -4.21 1.66
CA LYS A 151 10.02 -3.45 2.62
C LYS A 151 9.38 -3.49 4.01
N ASN A 152 8.08 -3.21 4.11
CA ASN A 152 7.36 -3.25 5.39
C ASN A 152 7.39 -4.67 6.01
N LEU A 153 7.31 -5.72 5.20
CA LEU A 153 7.47 -7.12 5.64
C LEU A 153 8.86 -7.40 6.22
N ILE A 154 9.93 -6.96 5.55
CA ILE A 154 11.30 -7.15 6.05
C ILE A 154 11.53 -6.32 7.32
N GLU A 155 10.99 -5.10 7.42
CA GLU A 155 11.06 -4.31 8.66
C GLU A 155 10.36 -5.02 9.83
N TYR A 156 9.17 -5.57 9.60
CA TYR A 156 8.44 -6.35 10.61
C TYR A 156 9.26 -7.54 11.10
N ARG A 157 9.80 -8.34 10.17
CA ARG A 157 10.65 -9.49 10.49
C ARG A 157 11.92 -9.07 11.22
N PHE A 158 12.54 -7.96 10.83
CA PHE A 158 13.74 -7.43 11.47
C PHE A 158 13.46 -6.97 12.91
N ILE A 159 12.32 -6.32 13.18
CA ILE A 159 11.92 -5.94 14.54
C ILE A 159 11.82 -7.18 15.45
N LEU A 160 11.19 -8.25 14.96
CA LEU A 160 11.08 -9.51 15.69
C LEU A 160 12.42 -10.22 15.89
N GLU A 161 13.24 -10.31 14.84
CA GLU A 161 14.54 -11.00 14.89
C GLU A 161 15.50 -10.29 15.86
N LYS A 162 15.54 -8.95 15.82
CA LYS A 162 16.43 -8.14 16.66
C LYS A 162 15.81 -7.72 18.00
N GLN A 163 14.56 -8.13 18.27
CA GLN A 163 13.83 -7.80 19.50
C GLN A 163 13.82 -6.29 19.79
N ILE A 164 13.57 -5.47 18.75
CA ILE A 164 13.61 -4.01 18.87
C ILE A 164 12.46 -3.48 19.72
N GLU A 165 11.29 -4.10 19.61
CA GLU A 165 10.08 -3.78 20.36
C GLU A 165 9.26 -5.06 20.53
N ASP A 166 8.48 -5.15 21.61
CA ASP A 166 7.58 -6.27 21.84
C ASP A 166 6.32 -6.11 20.99
N ILE A 167 6.30 -6.78 19.84
CA ILE A 167 5.20 -6.74 18.86
C ILE A 167 4.64 -8.15 18.63
N PRO A 168 3.35 -8.28 18.25
CA PRO A 168 2.75 -9.58 17.97
C PRO A 168 3.52 -10.33 16.88
N ARG A 169 3.79 -11.62 17.11
CA ARG A 169 4.34 -12.54 16.12
C ARG A 169 3.20 -13.28 15.42
N PHE A 170 3.06 -13.03 14.11
CA PHE A 170 2.17 -13.79 13.24
C PHE A 170 2.96 -14.88 12.51
N LYS A 171 2.33 -16.03 12.31
CA LYS A 171 2.88 -17.14 11.53
C LYS A 171 2.86 -16.81 10.04
N GLU A 172 1.79 -16.15 9.59
CA GLU A 172 1.59 -15.74 8.20
C GLU A 172 1.36 -14.23 8.13
N VAL A 173 2.10 -13.57 7.25
CA VAL A 173 1.89 -12.16 6.91
C VAL A 173 1.74 -12.09 5.39
N ASP A 174 0.55 -11.76 4.90
CA ASP A 174 0.26 -11.59 3.48
C ASP A 174 0.29 -10.13 3.05
N LEU A 175 0.49 -9.88 1.76
CA LEU A 175 0.54 -8.55 1.17
C LEU A 175 -0.60 -8.32 0.17
N ILE A 176 -1.25 -7.16 0.27
CA ILE A 176 -2.27 -6.71 -0.68
C ILE A 176 -1.87 -5.31 -1.18
N VAL A 177 -1.79 -5.13 -2.49
CA VAL A 177 -1.92 -3.80 -3.10
C VAL A 177 -3.39 -3.58 -3.40
N LEU A 178 -3.98 -2.56 -2.80
CA LEU A 178 -5.40 -2.26 -2.90
C LEU A 178 -5.59 -0.91 -3.58
N ALA A 179 -6.39 -0.86 -4.64
CA ALA A 179 -6.63 0.40 -5.35
C ALA A 179 -7.96 0.41 -6.09
N PRO A 180 -8.54 1.58 -6.39
CA PRO A 180 -9.67 1.72 -7.30
C PRO A 180 -9.35 1.22 -8.71
N GLN A 181 -10.39 0.87 -9.46
CA GLN A 181 -10.28 0.39 -10.84
C GLN A 181 -9.49 1.36 -11.74
N SER A 182 -9.70 2.67 -11.60
CA SER A 182 -9.01 3.68 -12.42
C SER A 182 -7.48 3.62 -12.30
N TYR A 183 -6.94 3.27 -11.13
CA TYR A 183 -5.51 3.13 -10.91
C TYR A 183 -4.93 2.02 -11.79
N TYR A 184 -5.53 0.83 -11.76
CA TYR A 184 -5.07 -0.30 -12.57
C TYR A 184 -5.26 -0.08 -14.07
N ARG A 185 -6.29 0.69 -14.46
CA ARG A 185 -6.48 1.12 -15.86
C ARG A 185 -5.34 2.05 -16.29
N ASP A 186 -5.01 3.04 -15.46
CA ASP A 186 -3.92 3.98 -15.75
C ASP A 186 -2.56 3.26 -15.87
N TYR A 187 -2.39 2.13 -15.20
CA TYR A 187 -1.18 1.30 -15.25
C TYR A 187 -1.28 0.10 -16.20
N GLY A 188 -2.31 0.04 -17.05
CA GLY A 188 -2.38 -0.90 -18.17
C GLY A 188 -2.64 -2.37 -17.79
N LEU A 189 -3.20 -2.63 -16.60
CA LEU A 189 -3.59 -4.00 -16.19
C LEU A 189 -5.02 -4.36 -16.57
N ILE A 190 -5.87 -3.36 -16.77
CA ILE A 190 -7.25 -3.53 -17.22
C ILE A 190 -7.56 -2.54 -18.34
N ASP A 191 -8.58 -2.85 -19.13
CA ASP A 191 -9.05 -2.02 -20.24
C ASP A 191 -10.01 -0.89 -19.78
N SER A 192 -10.58 -0.17 -20.75
CA SER A 192 -11.59 0.86 -20.49
C SER A 192 -12.89 0.30 -19.90
N THR A 193 -13.25 -0.94 -20.24
CA THR A 193 -14.45 -1.63 -19.75
C THR A 193 -14.27 -2.21 -18.34
N GLY A 194 -13.04 -2.31 -17.86
CA GLY A 194 -12.68 -2.88 -16.56
C GLY A 194 -12.27 -4.35 -16.61
N LEU A 195 -12.09 -4.92 -17.80
CA LEU A 195 -11.63 -6.29 -17.98
C LEU A 195 -10.11 -6.35 -17.95
N PRO A 196 -9.50 -7.37 -17.31
CA PRO A 196 -8.06 -7.53 -17.30
C PRO A 196 -7.48 -7.85 -18.68
N TRP A 197 -6.27 -7.34 -18.96
CA TRP A 197 -5.47 -7.78 -20.09
C TRP A 197 -4.75 -9.07 -19.71
N GLU A 198 -5.22 -10.22 -20.20
CA GLU A 198 -4.75 -11.56 -19.78
C GLU A 198 -3.22 -11.70 -19.84
N ASP A 199 -2.59 -11.27 -20.94
CA ASP A 199 -1.12 -11.33 -21.12
C ASP A 199 -0.36 -10.49 -20.08
N LYS A 200 -0.94 -9.35 -19.66
CA LYS A 200 -0.36 -8.48 -18.64
C LYS A 200 -0.54 -9.05 -17.25
N ILE A 201 -1.71 -9.65 -16.99
CA ILE A 201 -1.98 -10.34 -15.74
C ILE A 201 -1.06 -11.55 -15.58
N ASP A 202 -0.83 -12.34 -16.62
CA ASP A 202 0.10 -13.48 -16.58
C ASP A 202 1.53 -13.03 -16.28
N THR A 203 1.95 -11.92 -16.91
CA THR A 203 3.26 -11.30 -16.66
C THR A 203 3.42 -10.88 -15.20
N VAL A 204 2.42 -10.19 -14.64
CA VAL A 204 2.41 -9.81 -13.23
C VAL A 204 2.36 -11.05 -12.34
N LYS A 205 1.51 -12.03 -12.65
CA LYS A 205 1.35 -13.25 -11.86
C LYS A 205 2.67 -13.99 -11.71
N LYS A 206 3.42 -14.15 -12.80
CA LYS A 206 4.75 -14.76 -12.77
C LYS A 206 5.70 -14.01 -11.82
N ALA A 207 5.76 -12.68 -11.94
CA ALA A 207 6.56 -11.85 -11.04
C ALA A 207 6.11 -11.98 -9.57
N LEU A 208 4.80 -12.04 -9.31
CA LEU A 208 4.28 -12.24 -7.95
C LEU A 208 4.65 -13.62 -7.41
N ASN A 209 4.61 -14.68 -8.20
CA ASN A 209 5.05 -16.02 -7.79
C ASN A 209 6.53 -16.02 -7.42
N ASP A 210 7.37 -15.43 -8.28
CA ASP A 210 8.82 -15.36 -8.05
C ASP A 210 9.17 -14.57 -6.77
N LEU A 211 8.46 -13.46 -6.51
CA LEU A 211 8.59 -12.69 -5.27
C LEU A 211 8.02 -13.43 -4.05
N SER A 212 6.84 -14.02 -4.20
CA SER A 212 6.14 -14.78 -3.15
C SER A 212 7.01 -15.91 -2.61
N LEU A 213 7.69 -16.64 -3.50
CA LEU A 213 8.60 -17.72 -3.14
C LEU A 213 9.79 -17.21 -2.32
N VAL A 214 10.49 -16.18 -2.80
CA VAL A 214 11.70 -15.68 -2.12
C VAL A 214 11.38 -14.99 -0.80
N PHE A 215 10.25 -14.29 -0.72
CA PHE A 215 9.84 -13.57 0.48
C PHE A 215 8.95 -14.39 1.41
N GLU A 216 8.56 -15.60 1.05
CA GLU A 216 7.71 -16.50 1.85
C GLU A 216 6.43 -15.78 2.31
N THR A 217 5.67 -15.23 1.36
CA THR A 217 4.45 -14.45 1.61
C THR A 217 3.53 -14.50 0.40
N SER A 218 2.21 -14.54 0.61
CA SER A 218 1.29 -14.30 -0.52
C SER A 218 1.29 -12.83 -0.90
N ILE A 219 1.16 -12.53 -2.20
CA ILE A 219 1.06 -11.16 -2.70
C ILE A 219 -0.13 -11.09 -3.65
N SER A 220 -1.00 -10.10 -3.48
CA SER A 220 -2.15 -9.93 -4.37
C SER A 220 -2.42 -8.46 -4.69
N LEU A 221 -2.97 -8.23 -5.88
CA LEU A 221 -3.55 -6.96 -6.30
C LEU A 221 -5.07 -7.09 -6.24
N MET A 222 -5.71 -6.16 -5.54
CA MET A 222 -7.16 -6.13 -5.37
C MET A 222 -7.74 -4.79 -5.82
N ILE A 223 -8.92 -4.85 -6.43
CA ILE A 223 -9.71 -3.72 -6.90
C ILE A 223 -10.74 -3.33 -5.86
N LEU A 224 -10.76 -2.04 -5.51
CA LEU A 224 -11.83 -1.39 -4.77
C LEU A 224 -12.94 -0.94 -5.73
N PRO A 225 -14.20 -1.36 -5.53
CA PRO A 225 -15.32 -0.99 -6.39
C PRO A 225 -15.87 0.39 -5.98
N ILE A 226 -15.07 1.45 -6.11
CA ILE A 226 -15.47 2.82 -5.78
C ILE A 226 -14.97 3.81 -6.83
N GLU A 227 -15.89 4.60 -7.38
CA GLU A 227 -15.55 5.70 -8.29
C GLU A 227 -15.19 6.96 -7.51
N LYS A 228 -14.37 7.81 -8.14
CA LYS A 228 -13.80 8.99 -7.47
C LYS A 228 -14.87 9.99 -7.10
N GLU A 229 -15.77 10.25 -8.04
CA GLU A 229 -16.84 11.23 -7.92
C GLU A 229 -17.81 10.83 -6.81
N ASP A 230 -18.19 9.55 -6.75
CA ASP A 230 -19.01 9.00 -5.66
C ASP A 230 -18.35 9.21 -4.30
N PHE A 231 -17.06 8.89 -4.18
CA PHE A 231 -16.31 9.09 -2.94
C PHE A 231 -16.23 10.57 -2.52
N LEU A 232 -15.96 11.47 -3.48
CA LEU A 232 -15.88 12.91 -3.21
C LEU A 232 -17.24 13.48 -2.80
N ASP A 233 -18.32 13.03 -3.42
CA ASP A 233 -19.68 13.44 -3.07
C ASP A 233 -20.03 13.00 -1.64
N LYS A 234 -19.61 11.80 -1.22
CA LYS A 234 -19.77 11.36 0.18
C LYS A 234 -18.98 12.25 1.15
N CYS A 235 -17.73 12.57 0.83
CA CYS A 235 -16.93 13.47 1.65
C CYS A 235 -17.59 14.85 1.79
N ARG A 236 -18.13 15.39 0.69
CA ARG A 236 -18.82 16.69 0.68
C ARG A 236 -20.06 16.68 1.58
N ARG A 237 -20.87 15.62 1.52
CA ARG A 237 -22.07 15.47 2.37
C ARG A 237 -21.71 15.44 3.85
N ILE A 238 -20.66 14.69 4.24
CA ILE A 238 -20.19 14.68 5.64
C ILE A 238 -19.75 16.08 6.08
N CYS A 239 -19.03 16.81 5.22
CA CYS A 239 -18.63 18.18 5.51
C CYS A 239 -19.83 19.13 5.68
N GLU A 240 -20.89 18.95 4.88
CA GLU A 240 -22.14 19.71 4.99
C GLU A 240 -22.88 19.39 6.29
N GLU A 241 -23.03 18.12 6.63
CA GLU A 241 -23.65 17.65 7.88
C GLU A 241 -22.92 18.17 9.13
N GLN A 242 -21.59 18.29 9.05
CA GLN A 242 -20.74 18.79 10.14
C GLN A 242 -20.53 20.32 10.10
N ASN A 243 -21.20 21.05 9.20
CA ASN A 243 -21.07 22.52 9.02
C ASN A 243 -19.61 22.99 8.85
N ILE A 244 -18.84 22.26 8.03
CA ILE A 244 -17.44 22.57 7.75
C ILE A 244 -17.33 23.65 6.67
N ASP A 245 -16.75 24.79 7.03
CA ASP A 245 -16.61 25.99 6.18
C ASP A 245 -15.15 26.39 5.92
N LYS A 246 -14.20 25.69 6.55
CA LYS A 246 -12.76 25.92 6.43
C LYS A 246 -12.01 24.60 6.37
N GLN A 247 -10.74 24.66 5.97
CA GLN A 247 -9.84 23.51 6.07
C GLN A 247 -9.68 23.10 7.54
N GLN A 248 -10.08 21.87 7.87
CA GLN A 248 -9.94 21.30 9.20
C GLN A 248 -9.94 19.77 9.14
N SER A 249 -9.56 19.13 10.24
CA SER A 249 -9.70 17.68 10.40
C SER A 249 -11.12 17.33 10.81
N ILE A 250 -11.69 16.33 10.16
CA ILE A 250 -13.01 15.78 10.46
C ILE A 250 -12.89 14.29 10.79
N SER A 251 -13.82 13.77 11.60
CA SER A 251 -13.88 12.35 11.96
C SER A 251 -14.96 11.62 11.17
N ILE A 252 -14.69 10.37 10.78
CA ILE A 252 -15.67 9.45 10.21
C ILE A 252 -16.30 8.63 11.33
N SER A 253 -17.61 8.78 11.53
CA SER A 253 -18.36 7.91 12.41
C SER A 253 -18.65 6.56 11.74
N LYS A 254 -18.96 5.53 12.53
CA LYS A 254 -19.42 4.23 12.00
C LYS A 254 -20.65 4.35 11.11
N SER A 255 -21.53 5.32 11.36
CA SER A 255 -22.73 5.56 10.55
C SER A 255 -22.41 6.15 9.17
N ALA A 256 -21.23 6.75 9.00
CA ALA A 256 -20.73 7.27 7.74
C ALA A 256 -19.88 6.26 6.96
N ALA A 257 -19.76 5.01 7.46
CA ALA A 257 -19.07 3.95 6.75
C ALA A 257 -19.74 3.67 5.40
N LEU A 258 -18.92 3.37 4.38
CA LEU A 258 -19.39 3.02 3.05
C LEU A 258 -19.41 1.49 2.91
N PRO A 259 -20.59 0.84 2.86
CA PRO A 259 -20.67 -0.63 2.78
C PRO A 259 -19.99 -1.21 1.55
N GLU A 260 -19.90 -0.45 0.45
CA GLU A 260 -19.16 -0.84 -0.75
C GLU A 260 -17.65 -1.03 -0.53
N LEU A 261 -17.09 -0.47 0.55
CA LEU A 261 -15.68 -0.63 0.94
C LEU A 261 -15.44 -1.83 1.87
N ALA A 262 -16.47 -2.58 2.23
CA ALA A 262 -16.33 -3.81 3.01
C ALA A 262 -15.42 -4.83 2.29
N ARG A 263 -14.62 -5.57 3.07
CA ARG A 263 -13.59 -6.49 2.57
C ARG A 263 -14.09 -7.51 1.56
N ASN A 264 -15.34 -7.98 1.74
CA ASN A 264 -15.99 -8.95 0.87
C ASN A 264 -16.43 -8.38 -0.49
N LYS A 265 -16.33 -7.06 -0.69
CA LYS A 265 -16.60 -6.39 -1.97
C LYS A 265 -15.35 -6.18 -2.81
N TRP A 266 -14.16 -6.34 -2.23
CA TRP A 266 -12.91 -6.18 -2.96
C TRP A 266 -12.75 -7.31 -3.98
N LYS A 267 -12.41 -6.96 -5.22
CA LYS A 267 -12.29 -7.93 -6.30
C LYS A 267 -10.82 -8.30 -6.50
N LEU A 268 -10.52 -9.58 -6.58
CA LEU A 268 -9.18 -10.03 -6.92
C LEU A 268 -8.87 -9.67 -8.37
N LEU A 269 -7.71 -9.06 -8.62
CA LEU A 269 -7.19 -8.85 -9.97
C LEU A 269 -6.17 -9.93 -10.32
N VAL A 270 -5.17 -10.11 -9.46
CA VAL A 270 -4.12 -11.12 -9.61
C VAL A 270 -3.53 -11.44 -8.24
N SER A 271 -3.11 -12.69 -8.03
CA SER A 271 -2.44 -13.14 -6.82
C SER A 271 -1.30 -14.09 -7.19
N SER A 272 -0.27 -14.14 -6.36
CA SER A 272 0.62 -15.29 -6.35
C SER A 272 -0.17 -16.56 -6.01
N ASP A 273 0.29 -17.68 -6.56
CA ASP A 273 -0.21 -19.00 -6.22
C ASP A 273 0.20 -19.33 -4.77
N LYS A 274 -0.72 -19.92 -4.01
CA LYS A 274 -0.40 -20.44 -2.67
C LYS A 274 0.23 -21.82 -2.82
N GLU A 275 1.51 -21.93 -2.45
CA GLU A 275 2.17 -23.23 -2.26
C GLU A 275 1.81 -23.86 -0.91
#